data_AF-A0AAJ4XW68-F1
#
_entry.id   AF-A0AAJ4XW68-F1
#
_cell.length_a   1.000
_cell.length_b   1.000
_cell.length_c   1.000
_cell.angle_alpha   90.00
_cell.angle_beta   90.00
_cell.angle_gamma   90.00
#
_symmetry.space_group_name_H-M   'P 1'
#
loop_
_entity.id
_entity.type
_entity.pdbx_description
1 polymer ?
#
loop_
_entity_poly.entity_id
_entity_poly.type
_entity_poly.pdbx_seq_one_letter_code
_entity_poly.pdbx_strand_id
1 'polypeptide(L)'
;MLTTNFRPGVSFATFSYLRNYLWSMVWRWVQRKHPKTGRRKIFRRYCGRRSWWTSETRELFNPITVGTTRYRYRGLAIPTPWDATG
;
A
#
# COMPACT_ATOMS: atom_id res chain seq x y z
N MET A 1 -14.87 -7.04 -14.10
CA MET A 1 -14.05 -6.81 -12.90
C MET A 1 -13.17 -5.58 -13.13
N LEU A 2 -13.46 -4.48 -12.43
CA LEU A 2 -12.85 -3.16 -12.68
C LEU A 2 -11.69 -2.92 -11.69
N THR A 3 -10.45 -2.89 -12.16
CA THR A 3 -9.30 -2.46 -11.34
C THR A 3 -8.69 -1.18 -11.92
N THR A 4 -9.08 -0.06 -11.29
CA THR A 4 -8.24 1.06 -10.80
C THR A 4 -7.12 1.59 -11.68
N ASN A 5 -7.30 2.83 -12.16
CA ASN A 5 -6.28 3.65 -12.81
C ASN A 5 -5.89 4.80 -11.87
N PHE A 6 -4.72 4.73 -11.23
CA PHE A 6 -4.15 5.84 -10.47
C PHE A 6 -2.90 6.37 -11.19
N ARG A 7 -2.74 7.71 -11.24
CA ARG A 7 -1.71 8.42 -12.02
C ARG A 7 -0.32 8.28 -11.36
N PRO A 8 0.75 7.97 -12.11
CA PRO A 8 2.10 7.88 -11.54
C PRO A 8 2.63 9.29 -11.28
N GLY A 9 2.85 9.60 -10.00
CA GLY A 9 3.43 10.87 -9.56
C GLY A 9 2.78 11.40 -8.28
N VAL A 10 1.45 11.51 -8.26
CA VAL A 10 0.71 12.03 -7.10
C VAL A 10 0.45 10.97 -6.03
N SER A 11 0.34 9.70 -6.41
CA SER A 11 -0.08 8.65 -5.47
C SER A 11 1.06 8.13 -4.58
N PHE A 12 2.33 8.30 -4.95
CA PHE A 12 3.44 7.79 -4.15
C PHE A 12 3.54 8.47 -2.77
N ALA A 13 3.41 9.80 -2.74
CA ALA A 13 3.39 10.56 -1.49
C ALA A 13 2.21 10.15 -0.61
N THR A 14 1.03 9.97 -1.20
CA THR A 14 -0.17 9.50 -0.50
C THR A 14 -0.02 8.08 0.04
N PHE A 15 0.50 7.14 -0.75
CA PHE A 15 0.74 5.76 -0.30
C PHE A 15 1.84 5.70 0.77
N SER A 16 2.84 6.57 0.70
CA SER A 16 3.85 6.71 1.75
C SER A 16 3.26 7.24 3.05
N TYR A 17 2.38 8.24 2.96
CA TYR A 17 1.61 8.73 4.10
C TYR A 17 0.74 7.62 4.72
N LEU A 18 -0.01 6.89 3.89
CA LEU A 18 -0.85 5.77 4.32
C LEU A 18 -0.02 4.68 5.01
N ARG A 19 1.17 4.36 4.48
CA ARG A 19 2.10 3.41 5.10
C ARG A 19 2.45 3.83 6.53
N ASN A 20 2.82 5.09 6.74
CA ASN A 20 3.19 5.64 8.04
C ASN A 20 2.02 5.69 9.02
N TYR A 21 0.83 6.07 8.50
CA TYR A 21 -0.39 6.11 9.28
C TYR A 21 -0.79 4.71 9.77
N LEU A 22 -0.84 3.73 8.86
CA LEU A 22 -1.14 2.34 9.19
C LEU A 22 -0.14 1.77 10.19
N TRP A 23 1.16 2.08 10.02
CA TRP A 23 2.19 1.65 10.96
C TRP A 23 1.90 2.14 12.38
N SER A 24 1.54 3.42 12.52
CA SER A 24 1.25 4.05 13.81
C SER A 24 -0.02 3.49 14.46
N MET A 25 -1.05 3.23 13.66
CA MET A 25 -2.32 2.65 14.13
C MET A 25 -2.10 1.24 14.68
N VAL A 26 -1.40 0.38 13.92
CA VAL A 26 -1.09 -0.98 14.35
C VAL A 26 -0.19 -0.95 15.58
N TRP A 27 0.81 -0.07 15.64
CA TRP A 27 1.68 0.10 16.81
C TRP A 27 0.88 0.38 18.09
N ARG A 28 -0.03 1.35 18.04
CA ARG A 28 -0.91 1.69 19.18
C ARG A 28 -1.82 0.54 19.58
N TRP A 29 -2.34 -0.22 18.62
CA TRP A 29 -3.17 -1.38 18.90
C TRP A 29 -2.39 -2.50 19.58
N VAL A 30 -1.21 -2.84 19.07
CA VAL A 30 -0.37 -3.90 19.63
C VAL A 30 0.13 -3.52 21.03
N GLN A 31 0.50 -2.26 21.28
CA GLN A 31 0.86 -1.79 22.61
C GLN A 31 -0.28 -1.95 23.62
N ARG A 32 -1.52 -1.65 23.22
CA ARG A 32 -2.70 -1.85 24.07
C ARG A 32 -3.01 -3.32 24.33
N LYS A 33 -2.72 -4.20 23.37
CA LYS A 33 -2.88 -5.66 23.55
C LYS A 33 -1.83 -6.27 24.47
N HIS A 34 -0.66 -5.64 24.59
CA HIS A 34 0.46 -6.15 25.38
C HIS A 34 0.94 -5.15 26.45
N PRO A 35 0.08 -4.77 27.42
CA PRO A 35 0.40 -3.72 28.38
C PRO A 35 1.60 -4.06 29.30
N LYS A 36 1.83 -5.36 29.55
CA LYS A 36 2.94 -5.86 30.39
C LYS A 36 4.20 -6.22 29.62
N THR A 37 4.22 -6.05 28.29
CA THR A 37 5.35 -6.42 27.45
C THR A 37 6.12 -5.19 27.01
N GLY A 38 7.43 -5.17 27.22
CA GLY A 38 8.29 -4.07 26.77
C GLY A 38 8.24 -3.86 25.26
N ARG A 39 8.26 -2.60 24.82
CA ARG A 39 8.20 -2.18 23.40
C ARG A 39 9.23 -2.91 22.52
N ARG A 40 10.46 -3.13 23.00
CA ARG A 40 11.50 -3.89 22.27
C ARG A 40 11.09 -5.34 22.00
N LYS A 41 10.44 -6.01 22.95
CA LYS A 41 9.99 -7.40 22.80
C LYS A 41 8.81 -7.49 21.83
N ILE A 42 7.90 -6.51 21.89
CA ILE A 42 6.83 -6.35 20.89
C ILE A 42 7.41 -6.14 19.49
N PHE A 43 8.35 -5.18 19.34
CA PHE A 43 8.97 -4.88 18.06
C PHE A 43 9.72 -6.10 17.48
N ARG A 44 10.47 -6.85 18.30
CA ARG A 44 11.11 -8.10 17.84
C ARG A 44 10.10 -9.16 17.40
N ARG A 45 8.98 -9.29 18.11
CA ARG A 45 7.95 -10.28 17.80
C ARG A 45 7.22 -9.99 16.49
N TYR A 46 6.89 -8.72 16.22
CA TYR A 46 6.02 -8.34 15.10
C TYR A 46 6.69 -7.60 13.95
N CYS A 47 7.81 -6.90 14.19
CA CYS A 47 8.50 -6.10 13.16
C CYS A 47 9.86 -6.69 12.77
N GLY A 48 10.37 -7.67 13.52
CA GLY A 48 11.55 -8.46 13.21
C GLY A 48 12.74 -7.63 12.67
N ARG A 49 13.46 -8.19 11.68
CA ARG A 49 14.54 -7.50 10.95
C ARG A 49 14.02 -6.55 9.85
N ARG A 50 12.74 -6.62 9.49
CA ARG A 50 12.19 -5.99 8.27
C ARG A 50 11.52 -4.64 8.54
N SER A 51 11.46 -4.19 9.80
CA SER A 51 10.81 -2.93 10.23
C SER A 51 9.37 -2.79 9.73
N TRP A 52 8.72 -3.92 9.48
CA TRP A 52 7.38 -4.00 8.90
C TRP A 52 6.58 -5.09 9.59
N TRP A 53 5.28 -4.87 9.68
CA TRP A 53 4.37 -5.72 10.43
C TRP A 53 4.24 -7.09 9.76
N THR A 54 4.83 -8.09 10.39
CA THR A 54 4.73 -9.49 10.02
C THR A 54 4.22 -10.25 11.24
N SER A 55 3.11 -10.97 11.07
CA SER A 55 2.62 -11.93 12.03
C SER A 55 2.92 -13.33 11.51
N GLU A 56 2.90 -14.32 12.39
CA GLU A 56 3.15 -15.73 12.05
C GLU A 56 2.24 -16.25 10.92
N THR A 57 1.03 -15.71 10.80
CA THR A 57 0.05 -16.14 9.79
C THR A 57 -0.12 -15.17 8.63
N ARG A 58 0.16 -13.86 8.82
CA ARG A 58 -0.15 -12.81 7.84
C ARG A 58 0.77 -11.61 7.95
N GLU A 59 1.13 -11.04 6.81
CA GLU A 59 1.84 -9.76 6.72
C GLU A 59 0.86 -8.61 6.49
N LEU A 60 1.14 -7.44 7.08
CA LEU A 60 0.37 -6.24 6.79
C LEU A 60 0.68 -5.81 5.36
N PHE A 61 -0.36 -5.54 4.59
CA PHE A 61 -0.21 -5.02 3.24
C PHE A 61 0.58 -3.70 3.23
N ASN A 62 1.64 -3.63 2.44
CA ASN A 62 2.42 -2.41 2.27
C ASN A 62 1.82 -1.59 1.09
N PRO A 63 1.21 -0.43 1.36
CA PRO A 63 0.60 0.37 0.29
C PRO A 63 1.61 0.93 -0.71
N ILE A 64 2.90 1.04 -0.35
CA ILE A 64 3.95 1.47 -1.29
C ILE A 64 4.26 0.38 -2.33
N THR A 65 4.07 -0.90 -2.00
CA THR A 65 4.29 -2.00 -2.97
C THR A 65 3.23 -2.07 -4.07
N VAL A 66 2.18 -1.24 -4.00
CA VAL A 66 1.23 -1.09 -5.10
C VAL A 66 1.94 -0.41 -6.27
N GLY A 67 2.47 -1.24 -7.17
CA GLY A 67 3.05 -0.80 -8.43
C GLY A 67 2.01 -0.02 -9.22
N THR A 68 2.36 1.20 -9.62
CA THR A 68 1.52 1.98 -10.53
C THR A 68 1.79 1.50 -11.95
N THR A 69 0.87 0.75 -12.55
CA THR A 69 0.98 0.36 -13.95
C THR A 69 0.74 1.57 -14.85
N ARG A 70 1.82 2.17 -15.36
CA ARG A 70 1.74 3.18 -16.41
C ARG A 70 1.62 2.46 -17.76
N TYR A 71 0.63 2.86 -18.55
CA TYR A 71 0.27 2.24 -19.83
C TYR A 71 -0.19 0.79 -19.71
N ARG A 72 -1.49 0.60 -19.45
CA ARG A 72 -2.14 -0.64 -19.86
C ARG A 72 -2.48 -0.48 -21.34
N TYR A 73 -1.78 -1.21 -22.22
CA TYR A 73 -2.11 -1.24 -23.64
C TYR A 73 -3.59 -1.60 -23.80
N ARG A 74 -4.38 -0.68 -24.38
CA ARG A 74 -5.83 -0.85 -24.59
C ARG A 74 -6.18 -1.31 -26.00
N GLY A 75 -5.20 -1.80 -26.75
CA GLY A 75 -5.38 -2.12 -28.17
C GLY A 75 -5.50 -0.86 -29.04
N LEU A 76 -5.48 -1.07 -30.36
CA LEU A 76 -5.67 -0.04 -31.40
C LEU A 76 -7.11 0.53 -31.44
N ALA A 77 -8.02 0.05 -30.61
CA ALA A 77 -9.45 0.39 -30.61
C ALA A 77 -9.78 1.65 -29.78
N ILE A 78 -8.97 2.71 -29.90
CA ILE A 78 -9.33 4.03 -29.38
C ILE A 78 -9.81 4.82 -30.61
N PRO A 79 -11.12 5.01 -30.82
CA PRO A 79 -11.59 5.88 -31.88
C PRO A 79 -11.06 7.29 -31.62
N THR A 80 -10.29 7.81 -32.57
CA THR A 80 -9.87 9.21 -32.61
C THR A 80 -11.10 10.05 -32.93
N PRO A 81 -11.49 11.02 -32.08
CA PRO A 81 -12.78 11.69 -32.18
C PRO A 81 -12.90 12.68 -33.35
N TRP A 82 -11.85 12.85 -34.17
CA TRP A 82 -11.82 13.81 -35.27
C TRP A 82 -11.95 13.19 -36.67
N ASP A 83 -12.05 11.86 -36.79
CA ASP A 83 -12.14 11.19 -38.10
C ASP A 83 -13.60 10.91 -38.55
N ALA A 84 -14.60 11.50 -37.89
CA ALA A 84 -16.03 11.25 -38.15
C ALA A 84 -16.74 12.37 -38.94
N THR A 85 -16.03 13.07 -39.84
CA THR A 85 -16.66 14.02 -40.75
C THR A 85 -16.19 13.76 -42.19
N GLY A 86 -16.92 12.88 -42.86
CA GLY A 86 -16.93 12.69 -44.31
C GLY A 86 -18.35 12.42 -44.74
#